data_AF-A0A8J8K6U8-F1
#
_entry.id   AF-A0A8J8K6U8-F1
#
_cell.length_a   1.000
_cell.length_b   1.000
_cell.length_c   1.000
_cell.angle_alpha   90.00
_cell.angle_beta   90.00
_cell.angle_gamma   90.00
#
_symmetry.space_group_name_H-M   'P 1'
#
loop_
_entity.id
_entity.type
_entity.pdbx_description
1 polymer ?
#
loop_
_entity_poly.entity_id
_entity_poly.type
_entity_poly.pdbx_seq_one_letter_code
_entity_poly.pdbx_strand_id
1 'polypeptide(L)'
;MIKVKRPKIISYLEGDGSVEDAMYASAQEWASLAVEKDKKISSKKVIKDGKESLVERFSDGTNSYYMGDGLNKAHVNAEQVKNDLINSKNANK
;
A
#
# COMPACT_ATOMS: atom_id res chain seq x y z
N MET A 1 3.02 20.87 -3.22
CA MET A 1 2.75 19.76 -4.17
C MET A 1 2.49 18.43 -3.46
N ILE A 2 3.35 17.97 -2.54
CA ILE A 2 3.18 16.66 -1.89
C ILE A 2 1.89 16.56 -1.04
N LYS A 3 1.52 17.63 -0.33
CA LYS A 3 0.25 17.74 0.42
C LYS A 3 -0.99 17.48 -0.44
N VAL A 4 -0.95 17.88 -1.70
CA VAL A 4 -2.06 17.69 -2.65
C VAL A 4 -2.03 16.29 -3.27
N LYS A 5 -0.84 15.77 -3.61
CA LYS A 5 -0.71 14.47 -4.28
C LYS A 5 -0.81 13.28 -3.33
N ARG A 6 -0.42 13.44 -2.06
CA ARG A 6 -0.35 12.37 -1.05
C ARG A 6 -1.07 12.80 0.23
N PRO A 7 -2.36 13.15 0.17
CA PRO A 7 -3.07 13.72 1.30
C PRO A 7 -3.07 12.78 2.51
N LYS A 8 -3.32 11.49 2.31
CA LYS A 8 -3.34 10.50 3.41
C LYS A 8 -2.01 10.36 4.15
N ILE A 9 -0.89 10.35 3.41
CA ILE A 9 0.45 10.25 4.01
C ILE A 9 0.74 11.51 4.82
N ILE A 10 0.46 12.70 4.27
CA ILE A 10 0.71 13.97 4.97
C ILE A 10 -0.23 14.17 6.16
N SER A 11 -1.51 13.82 6.04
CA SER A 11 -2.47 13.88 7.15
C SER A 11 -1.99 13.07 8.35
N TYR A 12 -1.36 11.91 8.12
CA TYR A 12 -0.74 11.15 9.20
C TYR A 12 0.51 11.85 9.74
N LEU A 13 1.46 12.23 8.88
CA LEU A 13 2.76 12.75 9.31
C LEU A 13 2.68 14.11 10.01
N GLU A 14 1.75 14.99 9.60
CA GLU A 14 1.66 16.38 10.09
C GLU A 14 0.41 16.66 10.94
N GLY A 15 -0.52 15.71 11.04
CA GLY A 15 -1.82 15.92 11.69
C GLY A 15 -2.27 14.72 12.54
N ASP A 16 -3.57 14.47 12.54
CA ASP A 16 -4.26 13.42 13.30
C ASP A 16 -4.75 12.26 12.40
N GLY A 17 -4.24 12.16 11.17
CA GLY A 17 -4.56 11.06 10.26
C GLY A 17 -4.22 9.68 10.84
N SER A 18 -4.79 8.63 10.24
CA SER A 18 -4.56 7.22 10.62
C SER A 18 -3.27 6.67 10.01
N VAL A 19 -2.55 5.84 10.78
CA VAL A 19 -1.33 5.18 10.30
C VAL A 19 -1.68 4.17 9.21
N GLU A 20 -2.80 3.47 9.33
CA GLU A 20 -3.29 2.49 8.35
C GLU A 20 -3.61 3.15 7.00
N ASP A 21 -4.24 4.33 7.01
CA ASP A 21 -4.48 5.07 5.77
C ASP A 21 -3.17 5.53 5.10
N ALA A 22 -2.17 5.92 5.88
CA ALA A 22 -0.86 6.31 5.37
C ALA A 22 -0.04 5.11 4.88
N MET A 23 -0.13 3.96 5.54
CA MET A 23 0.51 2.71 5.13
C MET A 23 -0.02 2.27 3.77
N TYR A 24 -1.35 2.17 3.63
CA TYR A 24 -1.96 1.76 2.38
C TYR A 24 -1.65 2.75 1.24
N ALA A 25 -1.73 4.06 1.51
CA ALA A 25 -1.35 5.07 0.53
C ALA A 25 0.13 4.99 0.14
N SER A 26 1.03 4.70 1.08
CA SER A 26 2.46 4.50 0.78
C SER A 26 2.70 3.27 -0.09
N ALA A 27 2.00 2.17 0.18
CA ALA A 27 2.11 0.95 -0.63
C ALA A 27 1.61 1.13 -2.08
N GLN A 28 0.71 2.08 -2.32
CA GLN A 28 0.30 2.48 -3.68
C GLN A 28 1.39 3.29 -4.40
N GLU A 29 2.31 3.93 -3.68
CA GLU A 29 3.36 4.76 -4.26
C GLU A 29 4.66 4.01 -4.54
N TRP A 30 4.99 3.07 -3.66
CA TRP A 30 6.24 2.32 -3.74
C TRP A 30 5.96 0.84 -3.82
N ALA A 31 6.30 0.24 -4.96
CA ALA A 31 6.08 -1.17 -5.22
C ALA A 31 6.89 -2.12 -4.31
N SER A 32 7.88 -1.58 -3.59
CA SER A 32 8.68 -2.29 -2.59
C SER A 32 8.01 -2.39 -1.22
N LEU A 33 6.88 -1.71 -0.98
CA LEU A 33 6.20 -1.74 0.31
C LEU A 33 5.04 -2.74 0.29
N ALA A 34 4.93 -3.52 1.36
CA ALA A 34 3.81 -4.44 1.53
C ALA A 34 2.53 -3.67 1.90
N VAL A 35 1.42 -4.16 1.37
CA VAL A 35 0.06 -3.79 1.73
C VAL A 35 -0.37 -4.61 2.95
N GLU A 36 -1.14 -4.01 3.85
CA GLU A 36 -1.64 -4.67 5.06
C GLU A 36 -2.52 -5.87 4.73
N LYS A 37 -2.53 -6.84 5.65
CA LYS A 37 -3.35 -8.04 5.51
C LYS A 37 -4.82 -7.66 5.29
N ASP A 38 -5.49 -8.41 4.43
CA ASP A 38 -6.91 -8.27 4.08
C ASP A 38 -7.26 -6.95 3.36
N LYS A 39 -6.27 -6.11 3.02
CA LYS A 39 -6.48 -4.96 2.13
C LYS A 39 -6.36 -5.39 0.67
N LYS A 40 -7.19 -4.78 -0.17
CA LYS A 40 -7.19 -5.00 -1.62
C LYS A 40 -5.85 -4.57 -2.22
N ILE A 41 -5.31 -5.39 -3.11
CA ILE A 41 -4.20 -5.06 -4.00
C ILE A 41 -4.69 -5.04 -5.46
N SER A 42 -3.78 -4.89 -6.42
CA SER A 42 -4.13 -4.88 -7.85
C SER A 42 -4.99 -6.08 -8.26
N SER A 43 -6.04 -5.83 -9.03
CA SER A 43 -6.89 -6.88 -9.59
C SER A 43 -6.18 -7.62 -10.72
N LYS A 44 -6.49 -8.91 -10.90
CA LYS A 44 -5.96 -9.72 -12.01
C LYS A 44 -7.05 -9.94 -13.05
N LYS A 45 -6.69 -9.80 -14.33
CA LYS A 45 -7.54 -10.26 -15.44
C LYS A 45 -7.52 -11.77 -15.53
N VAL A 46 -8.70 -12.37 -15.59
CA VAL A 46 -8.90 -13.82 -15.76
C VAL A 46 -9.82 -14.03 -16.95
N ILE A 47 -9.43 -14.92 -17.86
CA ILE A 47 -10.30 -15.38 -18.95
C ILE A 47 -10.87 -16.73 -18.54
N LYS A 48 -12.19 -16.81 -18.42
CA LYS A 48 -12.91 -18.05 -18.17
C LYS A 48 -14.02 -18.20 -19.20
N ASP A 49 -14.03 -19.33 -19.90
CA ASP A 49 -15.02 -19.62 -20.95
C ASP A 49 -15.12 -18.52 -22.02
N GLY A 50 -13.97 -17.97 -22.43
CA GLY A 50 -13.89 -16.89 -23.41
C GLY A 50 -14.34 -15.51 -22.93
N LYS A 51 -14.70 -15.35 -21.64
CA LYS A 51 -15.08 -14.07 -21.03
C LYS A 51 -13.98 -13.54 -20.13
N GLU A 52 -13.64 -12.27 -20.31
CA GLU A 52 -12.74 -11.53 -19.42
C GLU A 52 -13.47 -11.05 -18.16
N SER A 53 -12.86 -11.33 -17.01
CA SER A 53 -13.31 -10.84 -15.70
C SER A 53 -12.12 -10.31 -14.90
N LEU A 54 -12.36 -9.30 -14.05
CA LEU A 54 -11.39 -8.85 -13.05
C LEU A 54 -11.65 -9.56 -11.73
N VAL A 55 -10.63 -10.23 -11.21
CA VAL A 55 -10.65 -10.83 -9.87
C VAL A 55 -9.87 -9.94 -8.94
N GLU A 56 -10.53 -9.48 -7.88
CA GLU A 56 -9.87 -8.72 -6.81
C GLU A 56 -8.90 -9.63 -6.06
N ARG A 57 -7.76 -9.07 -5.67
CA ARG A 57 -6.78 -9.76 -4.83
C ARG A 57 -6.61 -8.98 -3.55
N PHE A 58 -6.27 -9.69 -2.49
CA PHE A 58 -6.07 -9.14 -1.17
C PHE A 58 -4.68 -9.55 -0.69
N SER A 59 -4.02 -8.65 0.03
CA SER A 59 -2.70 -8.91 0.59
C SER A 59 -2.80 -9.86 1.77
N ASP A 60 -1.81 -10.73 1.93
CA ASP A 60 -1.57 -11.50 3.16
C ASP A 60 -0.74 -10.72 4.21
N GLY A 61 -0.38 -9.46 3.94
CA GLY A 61 0.51 -8.63 4.75
C GLY A 61 1.95 -8.57 4.23
N THR A 62 2.27 -9.36 3.20
CA THR A 62 3.61 -9.43 2.58
C THR A 62 3.61 -9.01 1.12
N ASN A 63 2.45 -8.80 0.51
CA ASN A 63 2.34 -8.52 -0.91
C ASN A 63 2.42 -7.02 -1.21
N SER A 64 3.10 -6.63 -2.28
CA SER A 64 3.02 -5.24 -2.76
C SER A 64 1.67 -4.97 -3.43
N TYR A 65 1.29 -3.69 -3.53
CA TYR A 65 0.10 -3.29 -4.25
C TYR A 65 0.09 -3.78 -5.71
N TYR A 66 1.28 -3.84 -6.31
CA TYR A 66 1.52 -4.22 -7.71
C TYR A 66 1.82 -5.72 -7.92
N MET A 67 1.70 -6.55 -6.87
CA MET A 67 2.02 -7.98 -6.97
C MET A 67 1.35 -8.63 -8.19
N GLY A 68 2.09 -9.45 -8.94
CA GLY A 68 1.55 -10.24 -10.06
C GLY A 68 1.58 -9.57 -11.43
N ASP A 69 2.26 -8.43 -11.56
CA ASP A 69 2.70 -7.88 -12.86
C ASP A 69 3.99 -8.53 -13.39
N GLY A 70 4.62 -9.41 -12.60
CA GLY A 70 5.86 -10.11 -12.93
C GLY A 70 7.15 -9.34 -12.64
N LEU A 71 7.04 -8.08 -12.18
CA LEU A 71 8.19 -7.19 -11.93
C LEU A 71 8.30 -6.78 -10.47
N ASN A 72 7.15 -6.54 -9.83
CA ASN A 72 7.07 -5.94 -8.52
C ASN A 72 6.82 -6.95 -7.41
N LYS A 73 7.55 -6.79 -6.30
CA LYS A 73 7.37 -7.50 -5.04
C LYS A 73 7.71 -6.59 -3.86
N ALA A 74 7.07 -6.82 -2.73
CA ALA A 74 7.44 -6.10 -1.52
C ALA A 74 8.78 -6.62 -0.99
N HIS A 75 9.55 -5.68 -0.45
CA HIS A 75 10.81 -5.90 0.25
C HIS A 75 10.75 -5.41 1.69
N VAL A 76 9.81 -4.50 1.99
CA VAL A 76 9.52 -3.98 3.32
C VAL A 76 8.14 -4.47 3.71
N ASN A 77 8.05 -5.20 4.83
CA ASN A 77 6.78 -5.74 5.29
C ASN A 77 5.89 -4.66 5.94
N ALA A 78 4.59 -4.95 6.13
CA ALA A 78 3.64 -3.96 6.61
C ALA A 78 3.99 -3.42 8.02
N GLU A 79 4.56 -4.25 8.89
CA GLU A 79 4.97 -3.81 10.23
C GLU A 79 6.15 -2.82 10.17
N GLN A 80 7.12 -3.06 9.30
CA GLN A 80 8.22 -2.14 9.05
C GLN A 80 7.70 -0.80 8.50
N VAL A 81 6.80 -0.82 7.52
CA VAL A 81 6.16 0.40 6.99
C VAL A 81 5.47 1.18 8.11
N LYS A 82 4.73 0.49 8.98
CA LYS A 82 4.06 1.10 10.13
C LYS A 82 5.06 1.80 11.05
N ASN A 83 6.12 1.10 11.43
CA ASN A 83 7.14 1.62 12.34
C ASN A 83 7.88 2.81 11.73
N ASP A 84 8.23 2.75 10.44
CA ASP A 84 8.90 3.85 9.73
C ASP A 84 8.02 5.10 9.67
N LEU A 85 6.72 4.96 9.43
CA LEU A 85 5.77 6.06 9.47
C LEU A 85 5.67 6.66 10.88
N ILE A 86 5.51 5.84 11.92
CA ILE A 86 5.46 6.29 13.32
C ILE A 86 6.73 7.05 13.69
N ASN A 87 7.88 6.49 13.36
CA ASN A 87 9.18 7.10 13.62
C ASN A 87 9.33 8.42 12.87
N SER A 88 8.92 8.48 11.60
CA SER A 88 8.95 9.71 10.80
C SER A 88 8.06 10.80 11.39
N LYS A 89 6.86 10.46 11.84
CA LYS A 89 5.96 11.41 12.52
C LYS A 89 6.57 11.94 13.82
N ASN A 90 7.20 11.08 14.60
CA ASN A 90 7.79 11.47 15.88
C ASN A 90 9.11 12.24 15.73
N ALA A 91 9.90 11.99 14.68
CA ALA A 91 11.12 12.73 14.39
C ALA A 91 10.84 14.17 13.90
N ASN A 92 9.62 14.44 13.40
CA ASN A 92 9.18 15.77 12.98
C ASN A 92 8.58 16.61 14.13
N LYS A 93 8.64 16.12 15.37
CA LYS A 93 8.25 16.87 16.58
C LYS A 93 9.46 17.54 17.20
#